data_AF-A0A4R5QHF3-F1
#
_entry.id   AF-A0A4R5QHF3-F1
#
_cell.length_a   1.000
_cell.length_b   1.000
_cell.length_c   1.000
_cell.angle_alpha   90.00
_cell.angle_beta   90.00
_cell.angle_gamma   90.00
#
_symmetry.space_group_name_H-M   'P 1'
#
loop_
_entity.id
_entity.type
_entity.pdbx_description
1 polymer ?
#
loop_
_entity_poly.entity_id
_entity_poly.type
_entity_poly.pdbx_seq_one_letter_code
_entity_poly.pdbx_strand_id
1 'polypeptide(L)'
;MAKETRAQRETVERVMREWKEGELETSRGTPVTSRRQAVAIALHEAGASRDETPAKNRRNLQVTKARERKSEETRASLYAEATQRGIAGRSRMTKAELVRALRPH
;
A
#
# COMPACT_ATOMS: atom_id res chain seq x y z
N MET A 1 7.29 -22.08 15.17
CA MET A 1 6.97 -21.21 14.02
C MET A 1 7.55 -19.84 14.30
N ALA A 2 8.27 -19.22 13.35
CA ALA A 2 8.69 -17.84 13.52
C ALA A 2 7.43 -16.98 13.63
N LYS A 3 7.32 -16.19 14.70
CA LYS A 3 6.21 -15.24 14.86
C LYS A 3 6.32 -14.20 13.74
N GLU A 4 5.19 -13.78 13.20
CA GLU A 4 5.13 -12.72 12.18
C GLU A 4 5.92 -11.48 12.64
N THR A 5 6.57 -10.80 11.71
CA THR A 5 7.28 -9.56 12.03
C THR A 5 6.29 -8.43 12.30
N ARG A 6 6.75 -7.35 12.96
CA ARG A 6 5.91 -6.18 13.21
C ARG A 6 5.31 -5.61 11.92
N ALA A 7 6.13 -5.50 10.86
CA ALA A 7 5.69 -4.99 9.57
C ALA A 7 4.59 -5.83 8.93
N GLN A 8 4.64 -7.17 9.12
CA GLN A 8 3.60 -8.08 8.64
C GLN A 8 2.29 -7.89 9.41
N ARG A 9 2.38 -7.79 10.74
CA ARG A 9 1.20 -7.52 11.60
C ARG A 9 0.51 -6.21 11.25
N GLU A 10 1.27 -5.14 11.02
CA GLU A 10 0.74 -3.83 10.62
C GLU A 10 -0.04 -3.92 9.30
N THR A 11 0.47 -4.66 8.32
CA THR A 11 -0.23 -4.87 7.05
C THR A 11 -1.49 -5.72 7.23
N VAL A 12 -1.45 -6.78 8.05
CA VAL A 12 -2.64 -7.57 8.38
C VAL A 12 -3.70 -6.71 9.07
N GLU A 13 -3.30 -5.90 10.04
CA GLU A 13 -4.20 -5.00 10.76
C GLU A 13 -4.83 -3.97 9.84
N ARG A 14 -4.06 -3.35 8.94
CA ARG A 14 -4.58 -2.41 7.94
C ARG A 14 -5.65 -3.06 7.06
N VAL A 15 -5.35 -4.20 6.43
CA VAL A 15 -6.30 -4.89 5.55
C VAL A 15 -7.58 -5.29 6.30
N MET A 16 -7.44 -5.77 7.54
CA MET A 16 -8.60 -6.17 8.34
C MET A 16 -9.43 -4.96 8.83
N ARG A 17 -8.80 -3.79 8.99
CA ARG A 17 -9.48 -2.52 9.27
C ARG A 17 -10.29 -2.06 8.06
N GLU A 18 -9.67 -2.03 6.87
CA GLU A 18 -10.36 -1.72 5.60
C GLU A 18 -11.55 -2.65 5.36
N TRP A 19 -11.39 -3.96 5.65
CA TRP A 19 -12.51 -4.90 5.58
C TRP A 19 -13.63 -4.57 6.57
N LYS A 20 -13.28 -4.23 7.81
CA LYS A 20 -14.25 -3.85 8.84
C LYS A 20 -15.00 -2.56 8.49
N GLU A 21 -14.33 -1.63 7.81
CA GLU A 21 -14.87 -0.37 7.32
C GLU A 21 -15.66 -0.53 6.00
N GLY A 22 -15.55 -1.69 5.35
CA GLY A 22 -16.23 -1.98 4.07
C GLY A 22 -15.48 -1.46 2.85
N GLU A 23 -14.23 -1.02 3.02
CA GLU A 23 -13.39 -0.41 1.99
C GLU A 23 -12.46 -1.42 1.29
N LEU A 24 -12.33 -2.65 1.83
CA LEU A 24 -11.52 -3.69 1.20
C LEU A 24 -12.21 -4.19 -0.08
N GLU A 25 -11.56 -4.01 -1.23
CA GLU A 25 -12.08 -4.41 -2.54
C GLU A 25 -11.28 -5.55 -3.18
N THR A 26 -11.95 -6.30 -4.05
CA THR A 26 -11.26 -7.24 -4.96
C THR A 26 -10.55 -6.47 -6.08
N SER A 27 -9.69 -7.16 -6.83
CA SER A 27 -9.06 -6.58 -8.03
C SER A 27 -10.05 -6.10 -9.10
N ARG A 28 -11.33 -6.49 -9.02
CA ARG A 28 -12.41 -6.04 -9.91
C ARG A 28 -13.20 -4.85 -9.35
N GLY A 29 -12.79 -4.28 -8.21
CA GLY A 29 -13.47 -3.15 -7.58
C GLY A 29 -14.78 -3.54 -6.86
N THR A 30 -14.96 -4.83 -6.55
CA THR A 30 -16.12 -5.28 -5.76
C THR A 30 -15.74 -5.39 -4.28
N PRO A 31 -16.57 -4.92 -3.33
CA PRO A 31 -16.27 -5.07 -1.91
C PRO A 31 -16.09 -6.52 -1.47
N VAL A 32 -15.14 -6.77 -0.57
CA VAL A 32 -14.88 -8.08 0.03
C VAL A 32 -15.80 -8.26 1.23
N THR A 33 -16.84 -9.07 1.10
CA THR A 33 -17.81 -9.30 2.18
C THR A 33 -17.39 -10.44 3.11
N SER A 34 -16.69 -11.45 2.59
CA SER A 34 -16.32 -12.63 3.37
C SER A 34 -15.07 -12.38 4.23
N ARG A 35 -15.21 -12.56 5.55
CA ARG A 35 -14.07 -12.50 6.50
C ARG A 35 -12.94 -13.47 6.11
N ARG A 36 -13.29 -14.67 5.64
CA ARG A 36 -12.28 -15.67 5.22
C ARG A 36 -11.44 -15.16 4.05
N GLN A 37 -12.08 -14.49 3.10
CA GLN A 37 -11.40 -13.89 1.97
C GLN A 37 -10.53 -12.70 2.40
N ALA A 38 -11.03 -11.85 3.30
CA ALA A 38 -10.26 -10.74 3.87
C ALA A 38 -8.99 -11.24 4.58
N VAL A 39 -9.09 -12.30 5.38
CA VAL A 39 -7.93 -12.94 6.02
C VAL A 39 -6.93 -13.46 4.98
N ALA A 40 -7.42 -14.09 3.90
CA ALA A 40 -6.53 -14.57 2.83
C ALA A 40 -5.79 -13.42 2.12
N ILE A 41 -6.48 -12.31 1.85
CA ILE A 41 -5.87 -11.09 1.28
C ILE A 41 -4.84 -10.51 2.25
N ALA A 42 -5.18 -10.40 3.55
CA ALA A 42 -4.28 -9.88 4.57
C ALA A 42 -2.98 -10.70 4.67
N LEU A 43 -3.08 -12.03 4.69
CA LEU A 43 -1.92 -12.92 4.71
C LEU A 43 -1.08 -12.85 3.43
N HIS A 44 -1.73 -12.70 2.27
CA HIS A 44 -1.06 -12.51 0.99
C HIS A 44 -0.28 -11.19 0.94
N GLU A 45 -0.93 -10.08 1.30
CA GLU A 45 -0.32 -8.75 1.31
C GLU A 45 0.82 -8.61 2.32
N ALA A 46 0.68 -9.25 3.48
CA ALA A 46 1.71 -9.30 4.51
C ALA A 46 2.85 -10.28 4.18
N GLY A 47 2.74 -11.08 3.12
CA GLY A 47 3.73 -12.12 2.81
C GLY A 47 3.85 -13.17 3.93
N ALA A 48 2.73 -13.52 4.55
CA ALA A 48 2.62 -14.51 5.63
C ALA A 48 1.81 -15.74 5.21
N SER A 49 1.44 -15.85 3.93
CA SER A 49 0.69 -16.99 3.42
C SER A 49 1.49 -18.28 3.51
N ARG A 50 0.84 -19.35 3.97
CA ARG A 50 1.41 -20.70 4.02
C ARG A 50 1.38 -21.40 2.66
N ASP A 51 0.51 -20.94 1.77
CA ASP A 51 0.31 -21.51 0.44
C ASP A 51 1.27 -20.91 -0.60
N GLU A 52 2.07 -19.91 -0.20
CA GLU A 52 3.03 -19.24 -1.06
C GLU A 52 4.48 -19.51 -0.66
N THR A 53 5.38 -19.52 -1.65
CA THR A 53 6.81 -19.72 -1.39
C THR A 53 7.40 -18.55 -0.60
N PRO A 54 8.49 -18.76 0.18
CA PRO A 54 9.16 -17.67 0.90
C PRO A 54 9.58 -16.51 0.00
N ALA A 55 9.98 -16.79 -1.24
CA ALA A 55 10.34 -15.76 -2.22
C ALA A 55 9.14 -14.92 -2.64
N LYS A 56 7.98 -15.55 -2.89
CA LYS A 56 6.75 -14.86 -3.25
C LYS A 56 6.22 -14.02 -2.09
N ASN A 57 6.24 -14.57 -0.88
CA ASN A 57 5.89 -13.86 0.35
C ASN A 57 6.74 -12.58 0.54
N ARG A 58 8.07 -12.68 0.40
CA ARG A 58 8.96 -11.50 0.47
C ARG A 58 8.61 -10.45 -0.59
N ARG A 59 8.36 -10.88 -1.83
CA ARG A 59 7.98 -9.99 -2.93
C ARG A 59 6.66 -9.28 -2.63
N ASN A 60 5.64 -10.01 -2.18
CA ASN A 60 4.33 -9.43 -1.88
C ASN A 60 4.44 -8.37 -0.79
N LEU A 61 5.12 -8.69 0.33
CA LEU A 61 5.35 -7.72 1.40
C LEU A 61 6.09 -6.47 0.90
N GLN A 62 7.14 -6.63 0.07
CA GLN A 62 7.86 -5.48 -0.50
C GLN A 62 6.96 -4.61 -1.38
N VAL A 63 6.15 -5.22 -2.23
CA VAL A 63 5.20 -4.52 -3.11
C VAL A 63 4.14 -3.79 -2.28
N THR A 64 3.55 -4.46 -1.29
CA THR A 64 2.56 -3.88 -0.38
C THR A 64 3.14 -2.69 0.37
N LYS A 65 4.31 -2.83 1.01
CA LYS A 65 4.97 -1.72 1.70
C LYS A 65 5.33 -0.57 0.77
N ALA A 66 5.71 -0.85 -0.48
CA ALA A 66 5.93 0.21 -1.46
C ALA A 66 4.64 0.94 -1.83
N ARG A 67 3.49 0.26 -1.88
CA ARG A 67 2.17 0.88 -2.10
C ARG A 67 1.74 1.71 -0.90
N GLU A 68 1.86 1.17 0.32
CA GLU A 68 1.54 1.86 1.58
C GLU A 68 2.31 3.19 1.70
N ARG A 69 3.63 3.17 1.47
CA ARG A 69 4.45 4.39 1.47
C ARG A 69 3.98 5.42 0.44
N LYS A 70 3.58 4.95 -0.76
CA LYS A 70 3.08 5.83 -1.83
C LYS A 70 1.70 6.42 -1.49
N SER A 71 0.83 5.68 -0.80
CA SER A 71 -0.47 6.21 -0.36
C SER A 71 -0.32 7.23 0.76
N GLU A 72 0.63 7.01 1.67
CA GLU A 72 0.95 7.89 2.81
C GLU A 72 1.69 9.17 2.40
N GLU A 73 2.31 9.23 1.21
CA GLU A 73 2.94 10.44 0.67
C GLU A 73 1.92 11.60 0.67
N THR A 74 2.15 12.58 1.54
CA THR A 74 1.29 13.75 1.66
C THR A 74 1.56 14.75 0.54
N ARG A 75 0.58 15.60 0.22
CA ARG A 75 0.81 16.71 -0.72
C ARG A 75 2.00 17.59 -0.29
N ALA A 76 2.18 17.79 1.01
CA ALA A 76 3.28 18.59 1.55
C ALA A 76 4.65 17.90 1.31
N SER A 77 4.74 16.59 1.54
CA SER A 77 5.94 15.81 1.24
C SER A 77 6.29 15.88 -0.25
N LEU A 78 5.29 15.70 -1.12
CA LEU A 78 5.46 15.82 -2.57
C LEU A 78 5.85 17.24 -2.99
N TYR A 79 5.30 18.27 -2.34
CA TYR A 79 5.65 19.67 -2.61
C TYR A 79 7.10 20.00 -2.20
N ALA A 80 7.55 19.48 -1.07
CA ALA A 80 8.92 19.63 -0.59
C ALA A 80 9.91 18.95 -1.56
N GLU A 81 9.62 17.73 -1.99
CA GLU A 81 10.43 17.02 -2.98
C GLU A 81 10.46 17.75 -4.33
N ALA A 82 9.31 18.25 -4.80
CA ALA A 82 9.21 19.05 -6.03
C ALA A 82 10.00 20.36 -5.93
N THR A 83 10.12 20.93 -4.73
CA THR A 83 10.95 22.10 -4.46
C THR A 83 12.44 21.75 -4.55
N GLN A 84 12.87 20.65 -3.94
CA GLN A 84 14.26 20.19 -4.01
C GLN A 84 14.68 19.87 -5.45
N ARG A 85 13.78 19.34 -6.27
CA ARG A 85 14.03 19.02 -7.68
C ARG A 85 13.85 20.20 -8.65
N GLY A 86 13.48 21.39 -8.14
CA GLY A 86 13.31 22.58 -8.97
C GLY A 86 12.15 22.49 -9.96
N ILE A 87 11.10 21.71 -9.68
CA ILE A 87 9.94 21.56 -10.57
C ILE A 87 9.23 22.92 -10.69
N ALA A 88 9.14 23.44 -11.92
CA ALA A 88 8.42 24.66 -12.23
C ALA A 88 6.90 24.46 -12.09
N GLY A 89 6.17 25.50 -11.65
CA GLY A 89 4.71 25.43 -11.48
C GLY A 89 4.21 24.58 -10.29
N ARG A 90 5.11 23.98 -9.50
CA ARG A 90 4.78 23.11 -8.35
C ARG A 90 3.81 23.71 -7.33
N SER A 91 3.80 25.03 -7.15
CA SER A 91 2.90 25.73 -6.22
C SER A 91 1.44 25.67 -6.64
N ARG A 92 1.16 25.51 -7.93
CA ARG A 92 -0.20 25.39 -8.49
C ARG A 92 -0.63 23.93 -8.67
N MET A 93 0.28 22.97 -8.47
CA MET A 93 -0.01 21.55 -8.65
C MET A 93 -0.82 20.97 -7.48
N THR A 94 -1.82 20.16 -7.83
CA THR A 94 -2.54 19.25 -6.95
C THR A 94 -1.64 18.10 -6.50
N LYS A 95 -2.07 17.30 -5.50
CA LYS A 95 -1.33 16.11 -5.05
C LYS A 95 -0.99 15.19 -6.24
N ALA A 96 -1.98 14.93 -7.11
CA ALA A 96 -1.81 14.06 -8.27
C ALA A 96 -0.82 14.63 -9.29
N GLU A 97 -0.88 15.93 -9.56
CA GLU A 97 0.06 16.59 -10.47
C GLU A 97 1.49 16.60 -9.91
N LEU A 98 1.66 16.79 -8.60
CA LEU A 98 2.97 16.69 -7.95
C LEU A 98 3.53 15.27 -8.06
N VAL A 99 2.71 14.22 -7.86
CA VAL A 99 3.13 12.83 -8.05
C VAL A 99 3.59 12.60 -9.49
N ARG A 100 2.80 13.04 -10.48
CA ARG A 100 3.13 12.87 -11.91
C ARG A 100 4.41 13.62 -12.30
N ALA A 101 4.60 14.83 -11.78
CA ALA A 101 5.79 15.64 -12.05
C ALA A 101 7.07 15.04 -11.44
N LEU A 102 6.97 14.35 -10.29
CA LEU A 102 8.10 13.71 -9.62
C LEU A 102 8.46 12.33 -10.20
N ARG A 103 7.52 11.66 -10.85
CA ARG A 103 7.66 10.30 -11.37
C ARG A 103 7.11 10.22 -12.81
N PRO A 104 7.80 10.80 -13.80
CA PRO A 104 7.40 10.69 -15.20
C PRO A 104 7.52 9.22 -15.65
N HIS A 105 6.49 8.71 -16.33
CA HIS A 105 6.44 7.38 -16.94
C HIS A 105 7.17 7.36 -18.27
#